data_AF-A0A318DQE1-F1
#
_entry.id   AF-A0A318DQE1-F1
#
_cell.length_a   1.000
_cell.length_b   1.000
_cell.length_c   1.000
_cell.angle_alpha   90.00
_cell.angle_beta   90.00
_cell.angle_gamma   90.00
#
_symmetry.space_group_name_H-M   'P 1'
#
loop_
_entity.id
_entity.type
_entity.pdbx_description
1 polymer ?
#
loop_
_entity_poly.entity_id
_entity_poly.type
_entity_poly.pdbx_seq_one_letter_code
_entity_poly.pdbx_strand_id
1 'polypeptide(L)'
;MKLPEDVAIWLQGRIAMMSTDDMSALAFSSGRIESCPDDTIARWQLAVDMIHRCVVSGVLEINPALTDFVMAEGLQAATREMAMVDPFKFPGDAGAQLIWLGSYLYCTSHFRLRVAHYGLLDADEADAIAQSCLYVLGHPKDYPAYVAKQAEQRQKADHYFECARVSRDAGWVKGKDITVLNPDFIEEIEGLCEAHGVPWASAPIIPVVPGP
;
A
#
# COMPACT_ATOMS: atom_id res chain seq x y z
N MET A 1 -3.24 -21.57 -4.34
CA MET A 1 -2.99 -21.74 -2.89
C MET A 1 -3.60 -20.53 -2.20
N LYS A 2 -4.16 -20.66 -0.99
CA LYS A 2 -4.68 -19.50 -0.24
C LYS A 2 -3.66 -18.95 0.75
N LEU A 3 -3.71 -17.65 1.01
CA LEU A 3 -2.92 -16.97 2.05
C LEU A 3 -3.23 -17.58 3.43
N PRO A 4 -2.20 -17.77 4.27
CA PRO A 4 -2.41 -18.03 5.69
C PRO A 4 -3.25 -16.92 6.33
N GLU A 5 -4.11 -17.28 7.29
CA GLU A 5 -5.09 -16.36 7.88
C GLU A 5 -4.45 -15.13 8.53
N ASP A 6 -3.34 -15.31 9.26
CA ASP A 6 -2.61 -14.22 9.90
C ASP A 6 -1.95 -13.28 8.87
N VAL A 7 -1.44 -13.82 7.76
CA VAL A 7 -0.94 -13.03 6.64
C VAL A 7 -2.06 -12.26 5.96
N ALA A 8 -3.22 -12.89 5.77
CA ALA A 8 -4.39 -12.26 5.17
C ALA A 8 -4.89 -11.07 6.01
N ILE A 9 -5.03 -11.26 7.33
CA ILE A 9 -5.41 -10.18 8.27
C ILE A 9 -4.42 -9.01 8.20
N TRP A 10 -3.12 -9.32 8.25
CA TRP A 10 -2.08 -8.31 8.18
C TRP A 10 -2.11 -7.55 6.85
N LEU A 11 -2.26 -8.24 5.71
CA LEU A 11 -2.30 -7.63 4.40
C LEU A 11 -3.52 -6.72 4.24
N GLN A 12 -4.69 -7.18 4.70
CA GLN A 12 -5.90 -6.37 4.75
C GLN A 12 -5.68 -5.06 5.50
N GLY A 13 -5.10 -5.15 6.71
CA GLY A 13 -4.81 -3.97 7.52
C GLY A 13 -3.87 -3.00 6.81
N ARG A 14 -2.80 -3.50 6.16
CA ARG A 14 -1.86 -2.67 5.40
C ARG A 14 -2.53 -1.94 4.25
N ILE A 15 -3.33 -2.65 3.45
CA ILE A 15 -4.02 -2.04 2.30
C ILE A 15 -5.09 -1.04 2.76
N ALA A 16 -5.82 -1.35 3.85
CA ALA A 16 -6.80 -0.44 4.42
C ALA A 16 -6.15 0.88 4.88
N MET A 17 -5.01 0.81 5.57
CA MET A 17 -4.24 2.01 5.95
C MET A 17 -3.73 2.78 4.73
N MET A 18 -3.15 2.09 3.74
CA MET A 18 -2.64 2.73 2.50
C MET A 18 -3.77 3.25 1.59
N SER A 19 -5.04 3.03 1.95
CA SER A 19 -6.18 3.56 1.21
C SER A 19 -6.44 5.04 1.47
N THR A 20 -5.93 5.58 2.57
CA THR A 20 -6.05 7.00 2.94
C THR A 20 -4.70 7.66 3.17
N ASP A 21 -3.65 6.89 3.45
CA ASP A 21 -2.29 7.40 3.66
C ASP A 21 -1.28 6.77 2.68
N ASP A 22 -0.10 7.37 2.56
CA ASP A 22 1.06 6.72 1.96
C ASP A 22 2.02 6.20 3.03
N MET A 23 2.53 4.99 2.84
CA MET A 23 3.37 4.33 3.83
C MET A 23 4.65 3.85 3.20
N SER A 24 5.76 3.92 3.94
CA SER A 24 7.01 3.38 3.44
C SER A 24 6.93 1.87 3.21
N ALA A 25 7.74 1.35 2.30
CA ALA A 25 7.85 -0.10 2.07
C ALA A 25 8.20 -0.88 3.35
N LEU A 26 8.86 -0.24 4.32
CA LEU A 26 9.13 -0.82 5.64
C LEU A 26 7.86 -1.23 6.41
N ALA A 27 6.70 -0.66 6.10
CA ALA A 27 5.43 -1.10 6.68
C ALA A 27 5.15 -2.59 6.38
N PHE A 28 5.68 -3.12 5.28
CA PHE A 28 5.55 -4.53 4.91
C PHE A 28 6.53 -5.47 5.63
N SER A 29 7.61 -4.96 6.25
CA SER A 29 8.55 -5.79 7.01
C SER A 29 8.22 -5.89 8.50
N SER A 30 7.10 -5.31 8.93
CA SER A 30 6.70 -5.24 10.35
C SER A 30 5.22 -5.57 10.58
N GLY A 31 4.88 -5.80 11.85
CA GLY A 31 3.51 -5.98 12.32
C GLY A 31 3.23 -7.42 12.74
N ARG A 32 2.05 -7.66 13.34
CA ARG A 32 1.76 -8.98 13.91
C ARG A 32 1.40 -10.00 12.83
N ILE A 33 2.31 -10.93 12.56
CA ILE A 33 2.04 -12.20 11.86
C ILE A 33 2.69 -13.31 12.68
N GLU A 34 1.87 -14.18 13.30
CA GLU A 34 2.37 -15.18 14.26
C GLU A 34 3.24 -16.24 13.58
N SER A 35 2.90 -16.60 12.34
CA SER A 35 3.65 -17.57 11.53
C SER A 35 4.96 -17.03 10.96
N CYS A 36 5.17 -15.70 10.98
CA CYS A 36 6.30 -15.05 10.33
C CYS A 36 6.79 -13.84 11.14
N PRO A 37 7.53 -14.04 12.25
CA PRO A 37 7.95 -12.95 13.13
C PRO A 37 8.83 -11.92 12.45
N ASP A 38 8.80 -10.69 12.98
CA ASP A 38 9.67 -9.59 12.55
C ASP A 38 11.16 -9.94 12.76
N ASP A 39 12.06 -9.21 12.07
CA ASP A 39 13.52 -9.42 12.08
C ASP A 39 13.98 -10.81 11.60
N THR A 40 13.16 -11.51 10.80
CA THR A 40 13.50 -12.79 10.19
C THR A 40 13.67 -12.69 8.67
N ILE A 41 14.50 -13.57 8.09
CA ILE A 41 14.62 -13.71 6.62
C ILE A 41 13.26 -14.04 6.00
N ALA A 42 12.45 -14.86 6.66
CA ALA A 42 11.11 -15.20 6.20
C ALA A 42 10.20 -13.95 6.12
N ARG A 43 10.28 -13.05 7.11
CA ARG A 43 9.55 -11.78 7.10
C ARG A 43 10.01 -10.88 5.96
N TRP A 44 11.32 -10.74 5.78
CA TRP A 44 11.87 -9.96 4.68
C TRP A 44 11.38 -10.51 3.33
N GLN A 45 11.47 -11.83 3.14
CA GLN A 45 10.96 -12.48 1.93
C GLN A 45 9.47 -12.19 1.72
N LEU A 46 8.64 -12.34 2.75
CA LEU A 46 7.22 -12.05 2.69
C LEU A 46 6.95 -10.59 2.29
N ALA A 47 7.70 -9.63 2.85
CA ALA A 47 7.55 -8.22 2.55
C ALA A 47 7.78 -7.93 1.05
N VAL A 48 8.92 -8.38 0.50
CA VAL A 48 9.27 -8.22 -0.93
C VAL A 48 8.21 -8.86 -1.82
N ASP A 49 7.81 -10.08 -1.49
CA ASP A 49 6.84 -10.86 -2.23
C ASP A 49 5.45 -10.23 -2.26
N MET A 50 5.02 -9.63 -1.14
CA MET A 50 3.72 -8.97 -1.02
C MET A 50 3.70 -7.62 -1.72
N ILE A 51 4.76 -6.82 -1.60
CA ILE A 51 4.90 -5.57 -2.36
C ILE A 51 4.85 -5.89 -3.86
N HIS A 52 5.63 -6.86 -4.32
CA HIS A 52 5.65 -7.25 -5.73
C HIS A 52 4.27 -7.67 -6.22
N ARG A 53 3.57 -8.56 -5.48
CA ARG A 53 2.23 -9.01 -5.85
C ARG A 53 1.23 -7.85 -5.89
N CYS A 54 1.19 -7.02 -4.86
CA CYS A 54 0.25 -5.91 -4.76
C CYS A 54 0.46 -4.88 -5.86
N VAL A 55 1.71 -4.57 -6.22
CA VAL A 55 1.94 -3.56 -7.24
C VAL A 55 1.76 -4.12 -8.66
N VAL A 56 2.17 -5.36 -8.93
CA VAL A 56 1.93 -6.00 -10.25
C VAL A 56 0.43 -6.22 -10.51
N SER A 57 -0.36 -6.49 -9.47
CA SER A 57 -1.82 -6.66 -9.58
C SER A 57 -2.62 -5.35 -9.54
N GLY A 58 -1.95 -4.20 -9.43
CA GLY A 58 -2.60 -2.88 -9.42
C GLY A 58 -3.34 -2.53 -8.13
N VAL A 59 -3.09 -3.26 -7.04
CA VAL A 59 -3.61 -2.96 -5.70
C VAL A 59 -2.91 -1.74 -5.12
N LEU A 60 -1.58 -1.72 -5.19
CA LEU A 60 -0.75 -0.62 -4.71
C LEU A 60 0.02 0.03 -5.86
N GLU A 61 0.55 1.22 -5.63
CA GLU A 61 1.50 1.93 -6.49
C GLU A 61 2.64 2.49 -5.64
N ILE A 62 3.85 2.53 -6.20
CA ILE A 62 5.02 3.16 -5.57
C ILE A 62 5.05 4.63 -5.98
N ASN A 63 5.15 5.54 -5.02
CA ASN A 63 5.29 6.96 -5.27
C ASN A 63 6.59 7.25 -6.03
N PRO A 64 6.50 7.70 -7.29
CA PRO A 64 7.66 7.93 -8.12
C PRO A 64 8.51 9.11 -7.64
N ALA A 65 7.95 10.03 -6.85
CA ALA A 65 8.57 11.30 -6.51
C ALA A 65 9.79 11.19 -5.57
N LEU A 66 10.01 10.04 -4.94
CA LEU A 66 11.06 9.86 -3.93
C LEU A 66 12.17 8.88 -4.34
N THR A 67 12.03 8.26 -5.51
CA THR A 67 13.04 7.33 -6.02
C THR A 67 13.19 7.55 -7.52
N ASP A 68 14.09 8.44 -7.92
CA ASP A 68 14.55 8.60 -9.33
C ASP A 68 14.85 7.22 -9.97
N PHE A 69 15.29 6.28 -9.13
CA PHE A 69 15.48 4.87 -9.47
C PHE A 69 14.21 4.15 -9.96
N VAL A 70 13.08 4.26 -9.25
CA VAL A 70 11.83 3.59 -9.67
C VAL A 70 11.28 4.20 -10.96
N MET A 71 11.47 5.51 -11.15
CA MET A 71 11.12 6.19 -12.39
C MET A 71 12.01 5.78 -13.57
N ALA A 72 13.28 5.47 -13.32
CA ALA A 72 14.24 5.08 -14.37
C ALA A 72 14.16 3.58 -14.73
N GLU A 73 14.09 2.71 -13.72
CA GLU A 73 14.27 1.26 -13.85
C GLU A 73 12.95 0.48 -13.72
N GLY A 74 11.88 1.16 -13.30
CA GLY A 74 10.55 0.60 -13.17
C GLY A 74 10.35 -0.26 -11.90
N LEU A 75 9.12 -0.74 -11.78
CA LEU A 75 8.64 -1.43 -10.58
C LEU A 75 9.40 -2.71 -10.22
N GLN A 76 9.72 -3.52 -11.23
CA GLN A 76 10.42 -4.79 -11.03
C GLN A 76 11.83 -4.57 -10.48
N ALA A 77 12.49 -3.49 -10.90
CA ALA A 77 13.80 -3.14 -10.37
C ALA A 77 13.73 -2.75 -8.89
N ALA A 78 12.70 -1.98 -8.49
CA ALA A 78 12.47 -1.60 -7.09
C ALA A 78 12.37 -2.83 -6.17
N THR A 79 11.56 -3.81 -6.55
CA THR A 79 11.38 -5.04 -5.76
C THR A 79 12.65 -5.92 -5.74
N ARG A 80 13.49 -5.87 -6.78
CA ARG A 80 14.78 -6.58 -6.79
C ARG A 80 15.78 -5.93 -5.85
N GLU A 81 15.85 -4.60 -5.83
CA GLU A 81 16.70 -3.89 -4.86
C GLU A 81 16.25 -4.16 -3.42
N MET A 82 14.94 -4.15 -3.15
CA MET A 82 14.41 -4.56 -1.84
C MET A 82 14.80 -6.00 -1.47
N ALA A 83 14.97 -6.90 -2.44
CA ALA A 83 15.43 -8.28 -2.17
C ALA A 83 16.93 -8.38 -1.85
N MET A 84 17.73 -7.36 -2.17
CA MET A 84 19.17 -7.32 -1.93
C MET A 84 19.54 -6.61 -0.64
N VAL A 85 18.61 -5.83 -0.07
CA VAL A 85 18.87 -4.95 1.07
C VAL A 85 17.99 -5.31 2.26
N ASP A 86 18.63 -5.72 3.36
CA ASP A 86 17.95 -6.19 4.57
C ASP A 86 17.22 -5.04 5.30
N PRO A 87 15.87 -5.09 5.43
CA PRO A 87 15.09 -4.04 6.10
C PRO A 87 15.31 -3.98 7.63
N PHE A 88 16.14 -4.84 8.21
CA PHE A 88 16.38 -4.86 9.66
C PHE A 88 17.76 -4.34 10.05
N LYS A 89 18.66 -4.08 9.09
CA LYS A 89 20.03 -3.57 9.35
C LYS A 89 20.12 -2.04 9.49
N PHE A 90 19.03 -1.39 9.89
CA PHE A 90 19.02 0.04 10.23
C PHE A 90 19.81 0.36 11.51
N PRO A 91 20.46 1.54 11.62
CA PRO A 91 20.69 2.59 10.61
C PRO A 91 22.03 2.43 9.85
N GLY A 92 22.70 1.27 9.93
CA GLY A 92 24.05 1.08 9.40
C GLY A 92 24.17 1.07 7.87
N ASP A 93 23.03 0.99 7.16
CA ASP A 93 22.97 0.87 5.70
C ASP A 93 22.15 2.02 5.09
N ALA A 94 22.82 2.95 4.41
CA ALA A 94 22.18 4.06 3.72
C ALA A 94 21.35 3.61 2.51
N GLY A 95 21.73 2.50 1.87
CA GLY A 95 20.94 1.87 0.81
C GLY A 95 19.62 1.32 1.35
N ALA A 96 19.65 0.67 2.52
CA ALA A 96 18.44 0.21 3.22
C ALA A 96 17.51 1.38 3.53
N GLN A 97 18.07 2.52 3.96
CA GLN A 97 17.27 3.70 4.31
C GLN A 97 16.58 4.24 3.08
N LEU A 98 17.31 4.37 1.98
CA LEU A 98 16.73 4.88 0.76
C LEU A 98 15.64 3.95 0.21
N ILE A 99 15.91 2.64 0.10
CA ILE A 99 14.96 1.74 -0.57
C ILE A 99 13.73 1.42 0.27
N TRP A 100 13.86 1.23 1.59
CA TRP A 100 12.72 0.83 2.45
C TRP A 100 11.99 2.00 3.10
N LEU A 101 12.70 3.08 3.49
CA LEU A 101 12.08 4.27 4.08
C LEU A 101 11.76 5.34 3.03
N GLY A 102 12.52 5.41 1.94
CA GLY A 102 12.31 6.36 0.85
C GLY A 102 11.26 5.93 -0.17
N SER A 103 10.96 4.63 -0.27
CA SER A 103 9.87 4.13 -1.13
C SER A 103 8.54 4.23 -0.41
N TYR A 104 7.63 5.08 -0.89
CA TYR A 104 6.27 5.19 -0.35
C TYR A 104 5.30 4.43 -1.24
N LEU A 105 4.41 3.66 -0.63
CA LEU A 105 3.36 2.87 -1.26
C LEU A 105 2.01 3.47 -0.89
N TYR A 106 1.10 3.52 -1.85
CA TYR A 106 -0.28 3.90 -1.62
C TYR A 106 -1.23 3.06 -2.46
N CYS A 107 -2.48 2.94 -2.01
CA CYS A 107 -3.51 2.23 -2.74
C CYS A 107 -3.85 2.97 -4.04
N THR A 108 -3.95 2.24 -5.16
CA THR A 108 -4.31 2.87 -6.43
C THR A 108 -5.71 3.46 -6.34
N SER A 109 -6.01 4.52 -7.12
CA SER A 109 -7.36 5.09 -7.15
C SER A 109 -8.42 4.06 -7.56
N HIS A 110 -8.06 3.12 -8.43
CA HIS A 110 -8.98 2.04 -8.80
C HIS A 110 -9.25 1.11 -7.60
N PHE A 111 -8.21 0.66 -6.90
CA PHE A 111 -8.37 -0.31 -5.83
C PHE A 111 -8.92 0.31 -4.54
N ARG A 112 -8.69 1.61 -4.29
CA ARG A 112 -9.25 2.34 -3.15
C ARG A 112 -10.78 2.25 -3.07
N LEU A 113 -11.47 2.34 -4.21
CA LEU A 113 -12.92 2.16 -4.26
C LEU A 113 -13.33 0.73 -3.89
N ARG A 114 -12.51 -0.27 -4.23
CA ARG A 114 -12.72 -1.67 -3.81
C ARG A 114 -12.58 -1.80 -2.29
N VAL A 115 -11.55 -1.21 -1.68
CA VAL A 115 -11.40 -1.16 -0.21
C VAL A 115 -12.63 -0.53 0.46
N ALA A 116 -13.17 0.54 -0.12
CA ALA A 116 -14.41 1.15 0.33
C ALA A 116 -15.63 0.22 0.20
N HIS A 117 -15.76 -0.54 -0.88
CA HIS A 117 -16.88 -1.49 -1.05
C HIS A 117 -16.97 -2.56 0.05
N TYR A 118 -15.85 -2.91 0.69
CA TYR A 118 -15.82 -3.82 1.83
C TYR A 118 -15.95 -3.10 3.18
N GLY A 119 -16.17 -1.78 3.17
CA GLY A 119 -16.27 -0.95 4.36
C GLY A 119 -14.99 -0.94 5.20
N LEU A 120 -13.83 -1.11 4.56
CA LEU A 120 -12.51 -1.17 5.20
C LEU A 120 -11.78 0.17 5.17
N LEU A 121 -12.12 1.05 4.23
CA LEU A 121 -11.52 2.38 4.11
C LEU A 121 -12.06 3.30 5.22
N ASP A 122 -11.16 4.06 5.87
CA ASP A 122 -11.56 5.09 6.83
C ASP A 122 -12.30 6.24 6.14
N ALA A 123 -13.62 6.30 6.32
CA ALA A 123 -14.47 7.26 5.62
C ALA A 123 -14.29 8.69 6.14
N ASP A 124 -13.95 8.87 7.42
CA ASP A 124 -13.74 10.20 7.98
C ASP A 124 -12.40 10.77 7.50
N GLU A 125 -11.36 9.94 7.41
CA GLU A 125 -10.08 10.34 6.85
C GLU A 125 -10.18 10.64 5.35
N ALA A 126 -10.90 9.81 4.58
CA ALA A 126 -11.16 10.09 3.18
C ALA A 126 -11.90 11.43 2.97
N ASP A 127 -12.92 11.74 3.78
CA ASP A 127 -13.59 13.04 3.72
C ASP A 127 -12.64 14.19 4.06
N ALA A 128 -11.76 14.04 5.05
CA ALA A 128 -10.77 15.04 5.41
C ALA A 128 -9.77 15.30 4.27
N ILE A 129 -9.34 14.24 3.57
CA ILE A 129 -8.48 14.34 2.38
C ILE A 129 -9.21 15.07 1.25
N ALA A 130 -10.47 14.73 0.99
CA ALA A 130 -11.28 15.39 -0.04
C ALA A 130 -11.44 16.90 0.24
N GLN A 131 -11.76 17.24 1.49
CA GLN A 131 -11.86 18.63 1.94
C GLN A 131 -10.53 19.36 1.82
N SER A 132 -9.41 18.72 2.14
CA SER A 132 -8.08 19.30 2.00
C SER A 132 -7.73 19.60 0.53
N CYS A 133 -8.11 18.72 -0.39
CA CYS A 133 -7.95 18.95 -1.84
C CYS A 133 -8.77 20.16 -2.31
N LEU A 134 -9.97 20.39 -1.79
CA LEU A 134 -10.76 21.58 -2.12
C LEU A 134 -10.24 22.84 -1.43
N TYR A 135 -9.75 22.71 -0.19
CA TYR A 135 -9.20 23.81 0.59
C TYR A 135 -8.03 24.48 -0.13
N VAL A 136 -7.07 23.70 -0.65
CA VAL A 136 -5.90 24.27 -1.36
C VAL A 136 -6.31 25.05 -2.61
N LEU A 137 -7.42 24.69 -3.26
CA LEU A 137 -7.95 25.44 -4.41
C LEU A 137 -8.61 26.76 -4.02
N GLY A 138 -9.11 26.87 -2.79
CA GLY A 138 -9.63 28.11 -2.22
C GLY A 138 -8.54 29.08 -1.73
N HIS A 139 -7.30 28.62 -1.61
CA HIS A 139 -6.17 29.37 -1.04
C HIS A 139 -5.00 29.48 -2.03
N PRO A 140 -5.22 30.09 -3.21
CA PRO A 140 -4.25 30.02 -4.30
C PRO A 140 -2.92 30.74 -4.03
N LYS A 141 -2.90 31.69 -3.09
CA LYS A 141 -1.67 32.37 -2.67
C LYS A 141 -0.75 31.46 -1.86
N ASP A 142 -1.33 30.57 -1.07
CA ASP A 142 -0.60 29.69 -0.16
C ASP A 142 -0.18 28.39 -0.87
N TYR A 143 -0.93 27.97 -1.90
CA TYR A 143 -0.73 26.70 -2.61
C TYR A 143 -0.68 26.84 -4.14
N PRO A 144 0.18 27.71 -4.70
CA PRO A 144 0.18 28.02 -6.13
C PRO A 144 0.43 26.79 -7.03
N ALA A 145 1.25 25.83 -6.59
CA ALA A 145 1.54 24.60 -7.34
C ALA A 145 0.31 23.68 -7.51
N TYR A 146 -0.58 23.66 -6.51
CA TYR A 146 -1.78 22.82 -6.54
C TYR A 146 -2.90 23.45 -7.38
N VAL A 147 -2.96 24.77 -7.43
CA VAL A 147 -3.91 25.50 -8.30
C VAL A 147 -3.59 25.27 -9.77
N ALA A 148 -2.32 25.19 -10.14
CA ALA A 148 -1.91 24.82 -11.49
C ALA A 148 -2.43 23.42 -11.90
N LYS A 149 -2.75 22.57 -10.91
CA LYS A 149 -3.32 21.22 -11.06
C LYS A 149 -4.78 21.16 -10.59
N GLN A 150 -5.55 22.23 -10.78
CA GLN A 150 -6.92 22.33 -10.24
C GLN A 150 -7.83 21.17 -10.63
N ALA A 151 -7.79 20.73 -11.89
CA ALA A 151 -8.61 19.61 -12.36
C ALA A 151 -8.29 18.31 -11.62
N GLU A 152 -7.00 18.00 -11.43
CA GLU A 152 -6.53 16.84 -10.68
C GLU A 152 -6.99 16.89 -9.22
N GLN A 153 -6.90 18.07 -8.57
CA GLN A 153 -7.33 18.24 -7.18
C GLN A 153 -8.85 18.04 -7.02
N ARG A 154 -9.66 18.54 -7.95
CA ARG A 154 -11.12 18.32 -7.94
C ARG A 154 -11.45 16.86 -8.15
N GLN A 155 -10.84 16.22 -9.14
CA GLN A 155 -11.03 14.80 -9.41
C GLN A 155 -10.64 13.94 -8.19
N LYS A 156 -9.52 14.27 -7.54
CA LYS A 156 -9.09 13.60 -6.30
C LYS A 156 -10.12 13.80 -5.19
N ALA A 157 -10.62 15.02 -4.98
CA ALA A 157 -11.65 15.30 -3.98
C ALA A 157 -12.93 14.48 -4.23
N ASP A 158 -13.46 14.53 -5.45
CA ASP A 158 -14.68 13.80 -5.83
C ASP A 158 -14.52 12.30 -5.61
N HIS A 159 -13.35 11.74 -5.95
CA HIS A 159 -13.05 10.33 -5.74
C HIS A 159 -13.02 9.94 -4.25
N TYR A 160 -12.42 10.76 -3.39
CA TYR A 160 -12.38 10.48 -1.96
C TYR A 160 -13.75 10.63 -1.29
N PHE A 161 -14.56 11.62 -1.68
CA PHE A 161 -15.95 11.72 -1.21
C PHE A 161 -16.77 10.49 -1.60
N GLU A 162 -16.59 9.99 -2.83
CA GLU A 162 -17.26 8.77 -3.27
C GLU A 162 -16.80 7.56 -2.47
N CYS A 163 -15.49 7.40 -2.23
CA CYS A 163 -14.98 6.32 -1.39
C CYS A 163 -15.54 6.38 0.04
N ALA A 164 -15.57 7.56 0.65
CA ALA A 164 -16.12 7.75 1.99
C ALA A 164 -17.61 7.37 2.04
N ARG A 165 -18.40 7.80 1.06
CA ARG A 165 -19.82 7.42 0.93
C ARG A 165 -19.99 5.91 0.80
N VAL A 166 -19.27 5.29 -0.14
CA VAL A 166 -19.33 3.84 -0.39
C VAL A 166 -18.92 3.04 0.84
N SER A 167 -17.86 3.47 1.55
CA SER A 167 -17.41 2.78 2.77
C SER A 167 -18.46 2.81 3.88
N ARG A 168 -19.12 3.96 4.08
CA ARG A 168 -20.23 4.08 5.04
C ARG A 168 -21.43 3.22 4.65
N ASP A 169 -21.80 3.21 3.38
CA ASP A 169 -22.89 2.36 2.87
C ASP A 169 -22.57 0.86 3.06
N ALA A 170 -21.28 0.48 3.00
CA ALA A 170 -20.77 -0.85 3.28
C ALA A 170 -20.59 -1.16 4.78
N GLY A 171 -21.08 -0.29 5.68
CA GLY A 171 -21.06 -0.51 7.12
C GLY A 171 -19.72 -0.16 7.78
N TRP A 172 -18.95 0.77 7.21
CA TRP A 172 -17.88 1.42 7.95
C TRP A 172 -18.46 2.29 9.07
N VAL A 173 -17.79 2.27 10.22
CA VAL A 173 -18.05 3.14 11.37
C VAL A 173 -16.72 3.55 12.00
N LYS A 174 -16.69 4.69 12.68
CA LYS A 174 -15.49 5.17 13.36
C LYS A 174 -14.98 4.15 14.38
N GLY A 175 -13.67 3.84 14.31
CA GLY A 175 -13.03 2.85 15.18
C GLY A 175 -13.33 1.39 14.79
N LYS A 176 -13.87 1.14 13.59
CA LYS A 176 -14.00 -0.22 13.04
C LYS A 176 -12.66 -0.93 13.06
N ASP A 177 -12.66 -2.15 13.58
CA ASP A 177 -11.48 -2.98 13.67
C ASP A 177 -11.15 -3.60 12.30
N ILE A 178 -10.16 -3.04 11.62
CA ILE A 178 -9.66 -3.54 10.32
C ILE A 178 -8.88 -4.84 10.43
N THR A 179 -8.63 -5.34 11.65
CA THR A 179 -7.97 -6.64 11.89
C THR A 179 -8.96 -7.81 11.89
N VAL A 180 -10.27 -7.55 11.88
CA VAL A 180 -11.27 -8.59 11.63
C VAL A 180 -11.24 -8.93 10.14
N LEU A 181 -10.83 -10.16 9.83
CA LEU A 181 -10.68 -10.64 8.45
C LEU A 181 -11.99 -10.52 7.66
N ASN A 182 -11.92 -9.88 6.49
CA ASN A 182 -12.93 -9.97 5.46
C ASN A 182 -12.47 -10.98 4.40
N PRO A 183 -13.00 -12.22 4.41
CA PRO A 183 -12.51 -13.26 3.51
C PRO A 183 -12.79 -12.95 2.03
N ASP A 184 -13.90 -12.27 1.73
CA ASP A 184 -14.27 -11.90 0.35
C ASP A 184 -13.29 -10.86 -0.22
N PHE A 185 -12.86 -9.91 0.60
CA PHE A 185 -11.84 -8.92 0.20
C PHE A 185 -10.49 -9.59 -0.11
N ILE A 186 -10.08 -10.56 0.70
CA ILE A 186 -8.83 -11.29 0.46
C ILE A 186 -8.93 -12.19 -0.76
N GLU A 187 -10.06 -12.87 -0.96
CA GLU A 187 -10.30 -13.66 -2.17
C GLU A 187 -10.25 -12.81 -3.44
N GLU A 188 -10.73 -11.57 -3.39
CA GLU A 188 -10.58 -10.63 -4.49
C GLU A 188 -9.11 -10.27 -4.78
N ILE A 189 -8.31 -10.01 -3.74
CA ILE A 189 -6.87 -9.73 -3.90
C ILE A 189 -6.15 -10.96 -4.49
N GLU A 190 -6.45 -12.16 -3.98
CA GLU A 190 -5.90 -13.41 -4.50
C GLU A 190 -6.24 -13.61 -5.98
N GLY A 191 -7.51 -13.37 -6.35
CA GLY A 191 -7.97 -13.45 -7.73
C GLY A 191 -7.30 -12.42 -8.65
N LEU A 192 -7.08 -11.19 -8.17
CA LEU A 192 -6.33 -10.17 -8.91
C LEU A 192 -4.87 -10.57 -9.11
N CYS A 193 -4.21 -11.10 -8.08
CA CYS A 193 -2.85 -11.60 -8.17
C CYS A 193 -2.73 -12.76 -9.17
N GLU A 194 -3.68 -13.70 -9.14
CA GLU A 194 -3.73 -14.82 -10.08
C GLU A 194 -3.95 -14.34 -11.53
N ALA A 195 -4.88 -13.41 -11.75
CA ALA A 195 -5.16 -12.83 -13.07
C ALA A 195 -3.95 -12.09 -13.68
N HIS A 196 -3.04 -11.57 -12.84
CA HIS A 196 -1.82 -10.89 -13.26
C HIS A 196 -0.58 -11.81 -13.26
N GLY A 197 -0.76 -13.12 -13.11
CA GLY A 197 0.34 -14.09 -13.19
C GLY A 197 1.29 -14.08 -11.98
N VAL A 198 0.87 -13.49 -10.86
CA VAL A 198 1.62 -13.44 -9.60
C VAL A 198 0.83 -14.09 -8.46
N PRO A 199 0.30 -15.34 -8.63
CA PRO A 199 -0.54 -15.96 -7.63
C PRO A 199 0.19 -16.15 -6.31
N TRP A 200 -0.58 -16.36 -5.24
CA TRP A 200 0.00 -16.79 -3.98
C TRP A 200 0.66 -18.17 -4.13
N ALA A 201 1.92 -18.25 -3.70
CA ALA A 201 2.73 -19.44 -3.73
C ALA A 201 3.77 -19.39 -2.60
N SER A 202 4.16 -20.55 -2.06
CA SER A 202 5.23 -20.64 -1.06
C SER A 202 6.62 -20.41 -1.65
N ALA A 203 6.78 -20.55 -2.97
CA ALA A 203 8.05 -20.26 -3.63
C ALA A 203 8.24 -18.73 -3.73
N PRO A 204 9.43 -18.20 -3.40
CA PRO A 204 9.75 -16.79 -3.57
C PRO A 204 9.54 -16.33 -5.01
N ILE A 205 9.02 -15.11 -5.20
CA ILE A 205 9.05 -14.48 -6.52
C ILE A 205 10.47 -14.01 -6.82
N ILE A 206 11.07 -13.30 -5.87
CA ILE A 206 12.43 -12.79 -5.92
C ILE A 206 13.10 -13.21 -4.62
N PRO A 207 14.01 -14.21 -4.63
CA PRO A 207 14.69 -14.64 -3.42
C PRO A 207 15.47 -13.51 -2.78
N VAL A 208 15.28 -13.29 -1.48
CA VAL A 208 16.11 -12.36 -0.71
C VAL A 208 17.52 -12.91 -0.54
N VAL A 209 18.51 -12.04 -0.62
CA VAL A 209 19.93 -12.41 -0.45
C VAL A 209 20.43 -11.79 0.85
N PRO A 210 20.55 -12.58 1.94
CA PRO A 210 21.21 -12.09 3.14
C PRO A 210 22.64 -11.69 2.77
N GLY A 211 22.97 -10.41 2.96
CA GLY A 211 24.35 -9.97 2.86
C GLY A 211 25.24 -10.77 3.83
N PRO A 212 26.55 -10.88 3.54
CA PRO A 212 27.50 -11.57 4.42
C PRO A 212 27.51 -11.04 5.86
#